data_AF-A0A5N5SMD9-F1
#
_entry.id   AF-A0A5N5SMD9-F1
#
_cell.length_a   1.000
_cell.length_b   1.000
_cell.length_c   1.000
_cell.angle_alpha   90.00
_cell.angle_beta   90.00
_cell.angle_gamma   90.00
#
_symmetry.space_group_name_H-M   'P 1'
#
loop_
_entity.id
_entity.type
_entity.pdbx_description
1 polymer ?
#
loop_
_entity_poly.entity_id
_entity_poly.type
_entity_poly.pdbx_seq_one_letter_code
_entity_poly.pdbx_strand_id
1 'polypeptide(L)'
;FIKKQNFDTSDITEDTLDKEMVEKNSLFIHNRDKDGCKMLIFIVRNHNKDAVDIEKLKTFLIYWVERLEREEKGKFITVVFDMKDTGLRNMDMVFVQYFINLFKFYYPWILNYILVFEMPWILNAMWKIIKGWLPPKSVDKIKFVDKKSVITYVTQDQLLPEWGGTIPFTFKFEPEKREAKKVQALMNGDVEGKKVHFAEEGSSSFKEATLTGQNSILEFTKFQVEPSEELIFTNNRIGTSAIIMFTNNSPNRFAFKIKTTSPDKYRVRPCIGTVDAKDKMEVTVTLSDQLAPSLLVRDKFLVIAIPTSQENMSQQEFADLVKNTSKLDMFEVRLRVGLVNSDVTDGPSNSIAATPVSPVITTKLDQLMTHQAVMEEQFKSLRRLMYVIFVLLIGVLFAMILTVNNMTSLVMDGKKSSSIEL
;
A
#
# COMPACT_ATOMS: atom_id res chain seq x y z
N PHE A 1 -11.79 9.62 -14.05
CA PHE A 1 -10.42 9.70 -14.61
C PHE A 1 -9.86 8.30 -14.91
N ILE A 2 -10.51 7.21 -14.48
CA ILE A 2 -10.40 5.86 -15.07
C ILE A 2 -10.79 5.87 -16.56
N LYS A 3 -11.77 6.71 -16.94
CA LYS A 3 -12.03 7.15 -18.34
C LYS A 3 -10.88 7.82 -19.12
N LYS A 4 -9.70 8.05 -18.51
CA LYS A 4 -8.55 8.73 -19.15
C LYS A 4 -7.32 7.81 -19.29
N GLN A 5 -7.47 6.50 -19.09
CA GLN A 5 -6.37 5.53 -19.00
C GLN A 5 -6.40 4.34 -19.98
N ASN A 6 -7.27 4.28 -21.00
CA ASN A 6 -7.33 3.15 -21.96
C ASN A 6 -7.41 1.73 -21.34
N PHE A 7 -7.83 1.61 -20.08
CA PHE A 7 -8.46 0.37 -19.61
C PHE A 7 -9.94 0.55 -19.87
N ASP A 8 -10.48 -0.27 -20.77
CA ASP A 8 -11.88 -0.17 -21.08
C ASP A 8 -12.71 -0.81 -19.96
N THR A 9 -12.81 -0.11 -18.82
CA THR A 9 -13.78 -0.44 -17.77
C THR A 9 -15.23 -0.37 -18.26
N SER A 10 -15.48 0.16 -19.48
CA SER A 10 -16.78 0.01 -20.15
C SER A 10 -17.09 -1.44 -20.47
N ASP A 11 -16.06 -2.27 -20.73
CA ASP A 11 -16.20 -3.68 -21.09
C ASP A 11 -16.55 -4.55 -19.89
N ILE A 12 -16.23 -4.10 -18.66
CA ILE A 12 -16.68 -4.78 -17.44
C ILE A 12 -18.19 -4.55 -17.30
N THR A 13 -18.92 -5.48 -17.88
CA THR A 13 -20.36 -5.62 -17.87
C THR A 13 -20.71 -6.88 -17.10
N GLU A 14 -21.99 -7.03 -16.79
CA GLU A 14 -22.52 -8.22 -16.14
C GLU A 14 -22.17 -9.51 -16.89
N ASP A 15 -22.10 -9.42 -18.22
CA ASP A 15 -21.79 -10.55 -19.10
C ASP A 15 -20.32 -11.00 -19.01
N THR A 16 -19.43 -10.12 -18.55
CA THR A 16 -18.00 -10.42 -18.35
C THR A 16 -17.68 -10.91 -16.95
N LEU A 17 -18.64 -10.84 -16.02
CA LEU A 17 -18.43 -11.27 -14.65
C LEU A 17 -18.44 -12.79 -14.57
N ASP A 18 -17.50 -13.31 -13.78
CA ASP A 18 -17.47 -14.73 -13.47
C ASP A 18 -18.72 -15.13 -12.68
N LYS A 19 -19.44 -16.13 -13.19
CA LYS A 19 -20.72 -16.58 -12.62
C LYS A 19 -20.56 -17.09 -11.18
N GLU A 20 -19.44 -17.74 -10.86
CA GLU A 20 -19.17 -18.25 -9.52
C GLU A 20 -19.02 -17.09 -8.52
N MET A 21 -18.42 -15.97 -8.94
CA MET A 21 -18.33 -14.76 -8.10
C MET A 21 -19.70 -14.17 -7.79
N VAL A 22 -20.58 -14.16 -8.79
CA VAL A 22 -21.96 -13.67 -8.64
C VAL A 22 -22.75 -14.58 -7.70
N GLU A 23 -22.68 -15.90 -7.88
CA GLU A 23 -23.43 -16.89 -7.09
C GLU A 23 -22.97 -17.00 -5.64
N LYS A 24 -21.69 -16.71 -5.35
CA LYS A 24 -21.16 -16.72 -3.98
C LYS A 24 -21.79 -15.68 -3.05
N ASN A 25 -22.43 -14.64 -3.60
CA ASN A 25 -23.05 -13.56 -2.83
C ASN A 25 -22.10 -12.96 -1.77
N SER A 26 -20.79 -12.94 -2.06
CA SER A 26 -19.75 -12.52 -1.12
C SER A 26 -19.49 -11.02 -1.15
N LEU A 27 -19.88 -10.33 -2.23
CA LEU A 27 -19.71 -8.89 -2.39
C LEU A 27 -20.89 -8.30 -3.17
N PHE A 28 -21.56 -7.30 -2.59
CA PHE A 28 -22.71 -6.64 -3.20
C PHE A 28 -22.97 -5.26 -2.59
N ILE A 29 -23.83 -4.46 -3.25
CA ILE A 29 -24.31 -3.18 -2.73
C ILE A 29 -25.70 -3.37 -2.13
N HIS A 30 -25.94 -2.86 -0.93
CA HIS A 30 -27.29 -2.82 -0.37
C HIS A 30 -27.44 -1.74 0.70
N ASN A 31 -28.62 -1.09 0.74
CA ASN A 31 -28.99 -0.09 1.76
C ASN A 31 -27.99 1.08 1.92
N ARG A 32 -28.25 1.92 2.93
CA ARG A 32 -27.43 3.08 3.26
C ARG A 32 -27.12 3.14 4.76
N ASP A 33 -26.01 3.78 5.09
CA ASP A 33 -25.71 4.17 6.47
C ASP A 33 -26.52 5.42 6.89
N LYS A 34 -26.38 5.85 8.14
CA LYS A 34 -27.06 7.03 8.69
C LYS A 34 -26.65 8.35 8.03
N ASP A 35 -25.47 8.40 7.42
CA ASP A 35 -25.00 9.57 6.67
C ASP A 35 -25.56 9.58 5.23
N GLY A 36 -26.35 8.57 4.88
CA GLY A 36 -26.92 8.39 3.56
C GLY A 36 -25.94 7.81 2.55
N CYS A 37 -24.78 7.31 2.97
CA CYS A 37 -23.79 6.69 2.08
C CYS A 37 -24.21 5.26 1.75
N LYS A 38 -24.17 4.89 0.46
CA LYS A 38 -24.52 3.54 0.02
C LYS A 38 -23.50 2.52 0.53
N MET A 39 -23.96 1.35 0.96
CA MET A 39 -23.06 0.35 1.55
C MET A 39 -22.61 -0.69 0.52
N LEU A 40 -21.28 -0.84 0.38
CA LEU A 40 -20.64 -1.96 -0.27
C LEU A 40 -20.33 -3.03 0.79
N ILE A 41 -21.02 -4.17 0.72
CA ILE A 41 -21.01 -5.20 1.75
C ILE A 41 -20.23 -6.40 1.26
N PHE A 42 -19.24 -6.83 2.04
CA PHE A 42 -18.47 -8.05 1.83
C PHE A 42 -18.82 -9.07 2.91
N ILE A 43 -19.46 -10.18 2.53
CA ILE A 43 -19.77 -11.31 3.40
C ILE A 43 -18.56 -12.25 3.43
N VAL A 44 -17.67 -12.04 4.40
CA VAL A 44 -16.33 -12.65 4.38
C VAL A 44 -16.38 -14.16 4.55
N ARG A 45 -17.37 -14.70 5.28
CA ARG A 45 -17.56 -16.17 5.43
C ARG A 45 -17.81 -16.90 4.11
N ASN A 46 -18.27 -16.20 3.07
CA ASN A 46 -18.48 -16.77 1.73
C ASN A 46 -17.21 -16.69 0.85
N HIS A 47 -16.16 -15.99 1.29
CA HIS A 47 -14.87 -15.96 0.60
C HIS A 47 -13.99 -17.12 1.05
N ASN A 48 -13.31 -17.76 0.10
CA ASN A 48 -12.29 -18.77 0.39
C ASN A 48 -11.05 -18.45 -0.44
N LYS A 49 -9.98 -18.05 0.24
CA LYS A 49 -8.74 -17.58 -0.39
C LYS A 49 -8.05 -18.62 -1.29
N ASP A 50 -8.31 -19.90 -1.05
CA ASP A 50 -7.67 -21.00 -1.79
C ASP A 50 -8.53 -21.47 -2.98
N ALA A 51 -9.81 -21.10 -3.02
CA ALA A 51 -10.77 -21.54 -4.05
C ALA A 51 -11.15 -20.45 -5.04
N VAL A 52 -10.97 -19.19 -4.68
CA VAL A 52 -11.32 -18.03 -5.51
C VAL A 52 -10.10 -17.57 -6.28
N ASP A 53 -10.23 -17.45 -7.60
CA ASP A 53 -9.24 -16.73 -8.41
C ASP A 53 -9.24 -15.25 -8.03
N ILE A 54 -8.08 -14.78 -7.56
CA ILE A 54 -7.89 -13.42 -7.09
C ILE A 54 -8.15 -12.37 -8.17
N GLU A 55 -7.83 -12.64 -9.43
CA GLU A 55 -8.03 -11.67 -10.51
C GLU A 55 -9.51 -11.50 -10.86
N LYS A 56 -10.28 -12.59 -10.76
CA LYS A 56 -11.75 -12.54 -10.88
C LYS A 56 -12.37 -11.75 -9.73
N LEU A 57 -11.90 -11.96 -8.50
CA LEU A 57 -12.38 -11.22 -7.34
C LEU A 57 -12.05 -9.72 -7.42
N LYS A 58 -10.85 -9.37 -7.86
CA LYS A 58 -10.46 -7.96 -8.12
C LYS A 58 -11.36 -7.32 -9.17
N THR A 59 -11.61 -8.01 -10.29
CA THR A 59 -12.50 -7.55 -11.36
C THR A 59 -13.93 -7.33 -10.85
N PHE A 60 -14.43 -8.26 -10.02
CA PHE A 60 -15.75 -8.14 -9.40
C PHE A 60 -15.85 -6.96 -8.41
N LEU A 61 -14.80 -6.70 -7.63
CA LEU A 61 -14.71 -5.50 -6.79
C LEU A 61 -14.72 -4.21 -7.64
N ILE A 62 -13.93 -4.17 -8.72
CA ILE A 62 -13.90 -3.01 -9.63
C ILE A 62 -15.30 -2.76 -10.21
N TYR A 63 -16.00 -3.78 -10.68
CA TYR A 63 -17.37 -3.66 -11.20
C TYR A 63 -18.30 -2.94 -10.21
N TRP A 64 -18.29 -3.37 -8.94
CA TRP A 64 -19.14 -2.76 -7.93
C TRP A 64 -18.74 -1.33 -7.58
N VAL A 65 -17.44 -1.04 -7.47
CA VAL A 65 -16.95 0.32 -7.18
C VAL A 65 -17.27 1.28 -8.33
N GLU A 66 -17.07 0.86 -9.57
CA GLU A 66 -17.42 1.64 -10.76
C GLU A 66 -18.93 1.87 -10.88
N ARG A 67 -19.75 0.87 -10.55
CA ARG A 67 -21.21 1.01 -10.47
C ARG A 67 -21.62 2.01 -9.38
N LEU A 68 -21.02 1.94 -8.20
CA LEU A 68 -21.25 2.92 -7.12
C LEU A 68 -20.91 4.33 -7.56
N GLU A 69 -19.76 4.53 -8.18
CA GLU A 69 -19.33 5.86 -8.65
C GLU A 69 -20.35 6.46 -9.64
N ARG A 70 -20.93 5.63 -10.52
CA ARG A 70 -21.99 6.04 -11.47
C ARG A 70 -23.31 6.35 -10.76
N GLU A 71 -23.78 5.47 -9.89
CA GLU A 71 -25.07 5.60 -9.21
C GLU A 71 -25.06 6.79 -8.22
N GLU A 72 -23.97 6.94 -7.47
CA GLU A 72 -23.84 7.92 -6.39
C GLU A 72 -23.24 9.25 -6.87
N LYS A 73 -22.72 9.32 -8.10
CA LYS A 73 -22.13 10.53 -8.71
C LYS A 73 -21.01 11.13 -7.87
N GLY A 74 -20.12 10.28 -7.36
CA GLY A 74 -18.95 10.68 -6.57
C GLY A 74 -19.23 11.04 -5.10
N LYS A 75 -20.42 10.72 -4.57
CA LYS A 75 -20.67 10.79 -3.11
C LYS A 75 -19.89 9.71 -2.38
N PHE A 76 -19.72 9.90 -1.07
CA PHE A 76 -19.09 8.90 -0.23
C PHE A 76 -19.91 7.60 -0.16
N ILE A 77 -19.20 6.49 0.03
CA ILE A 77 -19.72 5.15 0.25
C ILE A 77 -19.23 4.63 1.60
N THR A 78 -19.98 3.72 2.19
CA THR A 78 -19.54 2.96 3.36
C THR A 78 -19.21 1.54 2.94
N VAL A 79 -18.08 1.00 3.41
CA VAL A 79 -17.74 -0.40 3.18
C VAL A 79 -18.03 -1.18 4.46
N VAL A 80 -18.66 -2.34 4.32
CA VAL A 80 -18.92 -3.23 5.46
C VAL A 80 -18.27 -4.58 5.21
N PHE A 81 -17.37 -4.98 6.11
CA PHE A 81 -16.87 -6.35 6.19
C PHE A 81 -17.68 -7.10 7.25
N ASP A 82 -18.59 -7.96 6.81
CA ASP A 82 -19.29 -8.90 7.69
C ASP A 82 -18.33 -10.08 7.98
N MET A 83 -17.78 -10.07 9.19
CA MET A 83 -16.83 -11.05 9.68
C MET A 83 -17.49 -12.14 10.52
N LYS A 84 -18.83 -12.17 10.62
CA LYS A 84 -19.53 -13.18 11.39
C LYS A 84 -19.23 -14.57 10.80
N ASP A 85 -18.98 -15.53 11.69
CA ASP A 85 -18.67 -16.93 11.35
C ASP A 85 -17.44 -17.07 10.42
N THR A 86 -16.51 -16.12 10.46
CA THR A 86 -15.25 -16.19 9.69
C THR A 86 -14.12 -16.87 10.43
N GLY A 87 -13.24 -17.53 9.67
CA GLY A 87 -11.99 -18.11 10.15
C GLY A 87 -10.80 -17.80 9.24
N LEU A 88 -9.66 -18.41 9.53
CA LEU A 88 -8.39 -18.17 8.83
C LEU A 88 -8.41 -18.50 7.33
N ARG A 89 -9.32 -19.36 6.88
CA ARG A 89 -9.49 -19.71 5.46
C ARG A 89 -10.16 -18.61 4.65
N ASN A 90 -10.96 -17.77 5.31
CA ASN A 90 -11.64 -16.64 4.68
C ASN A 90 -10.74 -15.40 4.56
N MET A 91 -9.60 -15.38 5.27
CA MET A 91 -8.74 -14.20 5.35
C MET A 91 -7.69 -14.20 4.25
N ASP A 92 -7.97 -13.41 3.22
CA ASP A 92 -7.13 -13.21 2.06
C ASP A 92 -6.35 -11.90 2.17
N MET A 93 -5.14 -12.00 2.70
CA MET A 93 -4.27 -10.84 2.92
C MET A 93 -3.83 -10.16 1.62
N VAL A 94 -3.76 -10.91 0.51
CA VAL A 94 -3.43 -10.38 -0.82
C VAL A 94 -4.58 -9.52 -1.33
N PHE A 95 -5.81 -10.02 -1.22
CA PHE A 95 -7.01 -9.25 -1.55
C PHE A 95 -7.17 -8.01 -0.67
N VAL A 96 -6.94 -8.11 0.65
CA VAL A 96 -7.04 -6.98 1.58
C VAL A 96 -6.02 -5.88 1.21
N GLN A 97 -4.78 -6.27 0.89
CA GLN A 97 -3.77 -5.30 0.46
C GLN A 97 -4.16 -4.63 -0.87
N TYR A 98 -4.71 -5.39 -1.81
CA TYR A 98 -5.25 -4.85 -3.06
C TYR A 98 -6.39 -3.86 -2.81
N PHE A 99 -7.37 -4.23 -1.97
CA PHE A 99 -8.48 -3.37 -1.58
C PHE A 99 -7.98 -2.05 -0.98
N ILE A 100 -7.03 -2.10 -0.04
CA ILE A 100 -6.45 -0.89 0.56
C ILE A 100 -5.80 -0.01 -0.52
N ASN A 101 -5.03 -0.61 -1.42
CA ASN A 101 -4.37 0.12 -2.51
C ASN A 101 -5.36 0.71 -3.52
N LEU A 102 -6.46 0.01 -3.80
CA LEU A 102 -7.53 0.50 -4.67
C LEU A 102 -8.07 1.84 -4.14
N PHE A 103 -8.46 1.89 -2.87
CA PHE A 103 -8.96 3.11 -2.26
C PHE A 103 -7.85 4.12 -2.00
N LYS A 104 -6.63 3.71 -1.65
CA LYS A 104 -5.52 4.63 -1.40
C LYS A 104 -5.10 5.39 -2.66
N PHE A 105 -5.02 4.73 -3.81
CA PHE A 105 -4.42 5.29 -5.02
C PHE A 105 -5.44 5.69 -6.09
N TYR A 106 -6.56 4.98 -6.20
CA TYR A 106 -7.52 5.19 -7.30
C TYR A 106 -8.81 5.88 -6.83
N TYR A 107 -9.27 5.57 -5.60
CA TYR A 107 -10.48 6.16 -5.02
C TYR A 107 -10.27 6.79 -3.62
N PRO A 108 -9.27 7.68 -3.42
CA PRO A 108 -8.90 8.18 -2.10
C PRO A 108 -9.95 9.04 -1.40
N TRP A 109 -10.96 9.50 -2.14
CA TRP A 109 -11.97 10.44 -1.66
C TRP A 109 -13.35 9.82 -1.43
N ILE A 110 -13.55 8.52 -1.68
CA ILE A 110 -14.91 7.95 -1.71
C ILE A 110 -15.32 7.32 -0.37
N LEU A 111 -14.40 7.00 0.55
CA LEU A 111 -14.75 6.27 1.77
C LEU A 111 -15.31 7.19 2.88
N ASN A 112 -16.51 6.89 3.37
CA ASN A 112 -17.08 7.41 4.62
C ASN A 112 -16.57 6.58 5.82
N TYR A 113 -17.20 5.42 6.07
CA TYR A 113 -16.76 4.44 7.06
C TYR A 113 -16.28 3.14 6.41
N ILE A 114 -15.44 2.42 7.15
CA ILE A 114 -15.22 0.98 6.96
C ILE A 114 -15.72 0.29 8.23
N LEU A 115 -16.89 -0.33 8.17
CA LEU A 115 -17.47 -1.06 9.29
C LEU A 115 -16.96 -2.51 9.26
N VAL A 116 -16.39 -2.98 10.37
CA VAL A 116 -15.97 -4.38 10.53
C VAL A 116 -16.90 -5.02 11.55
N PHE A 117 -17.88 -5.77 11.05
CA PHE A 117 -18.97 -6.35 11.84
C PHE A 117 -18.60 -7.73 12.37
N GLU A 118 -18.78 -7.95 13.68
CA GLU A 118 -18.56 -9.24 14.38
C GLU A 118 -17.15 -9.82 14.16
N MET A 119 -16.10 -8.99 14.29
CA MET A 119 -14.72 -9.45 14.10
C MET A 119 -14.34 -10.52 15.14
N PRO A 120 -13.95 -11.73 14.71
CA PRO A 120 -13.46 -12.76 15.63
C PRO A 120 -12.14 -12.34 16.28
N TRP A 121 -12.04 -12.50 17.60
CA TRP A 121 -10.87 -12.10 18.39
C TRP A 121 -9.56 -12.74 17.90
N ILE A 122 -9.63 -13.97 17.35
CA ILE A 122 -8.47 -14.70 16.82
C ILE A 122 -7.85 -14.01 15.60
N LEU A 123 -8.61 -13.16 14.90
CA LEU A 123 -8.14 -12.43 13.72
C LEU A 123 -7.50 -11.07 14.07
N ASN A 124 -7.41 -10.71 15.36
CA ASN A 124 -6.72 -9.49 15.81
C ASN A 124 -5.25 -9.44 15.38
N ALA A 125 -4.58 -10.60 15.26
CA ALA A 125 -3.22 -10.66 14.77
C ALA A 125 -3.11 -10.15 13.32
N MET A 126 -4.08 -10.48 12.46
CA MET A 126 -4.14 -9.98 11.09
C MET A 126 -4.48 -8.49 11.04
N TRP A 127 -5.36 -8.02 11.93
CA TRP A 127 -5.62 -6.58 12.06
C TRP A 127 -4.35 -5.78 12.34
N LYS A 128 -3.46 -6.26 13.21
CA LYS A 128 -2.17 -5.60 13.47
C LYS A 128 -1.32 -5.45 12.21
N ILE A 129 -1.33 -6.44 11.33
CA ILE A 129 -0.64 -6.41 10.04
C ILE A 129 -1.30 -5.38 9.12
N ILE A 130 -2.63 -5.47 8.97
CA ILE A 130 -3.43 -4.57 8.12
C ILE A 130 -3.24 -3.10 8.52
N LYS A 131 -3.18 -2.83 9.84
CA LYS A 131 -2.94 -1.49 10.38
C LYS A 131 -1.63 -0.88 9.88
N GLY A 132 -0.59 -1.69 9.63
CA GLY A 132 0.68 -1.24 9.07
C GLY A 132 0.60 -0.82 7.59
N TRP A 133 -0.42 -1.27 6.84
CA TRP A 133 -0.62 -0.91 5.43
C TRP A 133 -1.49 0.34 5.26
N LEU A 134 -2.25 0.69 6.29
CA LEU A 134 -3.22 1.77 6.25
C LEU A 134 -2.54 3.13 6.48
N PRO A 135 -2.91 4.15 5.68
CA PRO A 135 -2.63 5.55 6.03
C PRO A 135 -3.16 5.88 7.43
N PRO A 136 -2.44 6.66 8.27
CA PRO A 136 -2.89 7.00 9.61
C PRO A 136 -4.31 7.59 9.66
N LYS A 137 -4.63 8.48 8.70
CA LYS A 137 -5.96 9.10 8.57
C LYS A 137 -7.08 8.14 8.16
N SER A 138 -6.73 6.99 7.57
CA SER A 138 -7.70 5.96 7.16
C SER A 138 -8.08 5.04 8.33
N VAL A 139 -7.22 4.92 9.35
CA VAL A 139 -7.49 4.10 10.53
C VAL A 139 -8.73 4.63 11.28
N ASP A 140 -8.88 5.96 11.37
CA ASP A 140 -10.02 6.57 12.07
C ASP A 140 -11.36 6.31 11.38
N LYS A 141 -11.36 5.96 10.09
CA LYS A 141 -12.57 5.57 9.34
C LYS A 141 -13.01 4.14 9.63
N ILE A 142 -12.14 3.30 10.21
CA ILE A 142 -12.44 1.89 10.49
C ILE A 142 -13.13 1.77 11.85
N LYS A 143 -14.33 1.21 11.85
CA LYS A 143 -15.14 1.01 13.06
C LYS A 143 -15.41 -0.47 13.26
N PHE A 144 -14.87 -1.05 14.32
CA PHE A 144 -15.22 -2.40 14.75
C PHE A 144 -16.55 -2.35 15.49
N VAL A 145 -17.53 -3.11 15.01
CA VAL A 145 -18.90 -3.09 15.50
C VAL A 145 -19.41 -4.52 15.70
N ASP A 146 -20.38 -4.65 16.58
CA ASP A 146 -21.14 -5.86 16.86
C ASP A 146 -22.63 -5.60 16.65
N LYS A 147 -23.47 -6.63 16.85
CA LYS A 147 -24.93 -6.49 16.72
C LYS A 147 -25.54 -5.35 17.54
N LYS A 148 -24.93 -4.97 18.67
CA LYS A 148 -25.45 -3.92 19.56
C LYS A 148 -24.97 -2.52 19.18
N SER A 149 -23.80 -2.41 18.57
CA SER A 149 -23.13 -1.13 18.27
C SER A 149 -23.27 -0.71 16.81
N VAL A 150 -23.56 -1.64 15.89
CA VAL A 150 -23.76 -1.33 14.46
C VAL A 150 -24.89 -0.33 14.23
N ILE A 151 -25.91 -0.31 15.11
CA ILE A 151 -27.02 0.66 15.10
C ILE A 151 -26.56 2.11 15.28
N THR A 152 -25.32 2.33 15.73
CA THR A 152 -24.73 3.67 15.82
C THR A 152 -24.53 4.27 14.43
N TYR A 153 -24.21 3.43 13.44
CA TYR A 153 -23.83 3.84 12.08
C TYR A 153 -24.91 3.54 11.04
N VAL A 154 -25.76 2.54 11.26
CA VAL A 154 -26.81 2.12 10.32
C VAL A 154 -28.13 2.04 11.08
N THR A 155 -29.24 2.54 10.52
CA THR A 155 -30.55 2.45 11.20
C THR A 155 -31.11 1.04 11.14
N GLN A 156 -32.01 0.69 12.06
CA GLN A 156 -32.55 -0.68 12.18
C GLN A 156 -33.21 -1.20 10.90
N ASP A 157 -33.89 -0.33 10.16
CA ASP A 157 -34.55 -0.62 8.89
C ASP A 157 -33.56 -0.78 7.72
N GLN A 158 -32.33 -0.29 7.86
CA GLN A 158 -31.26 -0.40 6.85
C GLN A 158 -30.29 -1.56 7.12
N LEU A 159 -30.35 -2.18 8.30
CA LEU A 159 -29.52 -3.35 8.64
C LEU A 159 -29.96 -4.61 7.88
N LEU A 160 -28.99 -5.47 7.58
CA LEU A 160 -29.31 -6.84 7.15
C LEU A 160 -29.99 -7.62 8.28
N PRO A 161 -30.89 -8.58 7.97
CA PRO A 161 -31.51 -9.45 8.98
C PRO A 161 -30.49 -10.09 9.94
N GLU A 162 -29.36 -10.56 9.41
CA GLU A 162 -28.29 -11.18 10.20
C GLU A 162 -27.66 -10.23 11.20
N TRP A 163 -27.68 -8.92 10.91
CA TRP A 163 -27.17 -7.85 11.76
C TRP A 163 -28.24 -7.34 12.74
N GLY A 164 -29.45 -7.92 12.71
CA GLY A 164 -30.59 -7.52 13.52
C GLY A 164 -31.64 -6.68 12.80
N GLY A 165 -31.50 -6.46 11.50
CA GLY A 165 -32.48 -5.75 10.70
C GLY A 165 -33.87 -6.40 10.73
N THR A 166 -34.90 -5.58 10.61
CA THR A 166 -36.31 -6.02 10.68
C THR A 166 -36.89 -6.35 9.31
N ILE A 167 -36.23 -5.94 8.23
CA ILE A 167 -36.68 -6.13 6.85
C ILE A 167 -36.01 -7.39 6.29
N PRO A 168 -36.77 -8.44 5.93
CA PRO A 168 -36.21 -9.62 5.29
C PRO A 168 -35.46 -9.27 4.01
N PHE A 169 -34.28 -9.85 3.83
CA PHE A 169 -33.46 -9.62 2.65
C PHE A 169 -32.74 -10.90 2.26
N THR A 170 -32.61 -11.10 0.95
CA THR A 170 -31.73 -12.09 0.37
C THR A 170 -31.17 -11.45 -0.89
N PHE A 171 -29.85 -11.34 -0.95
CA PHE A 171 -29.22 -10.72 -2.11
C PHE A 171 -29.53 -11.54 -3.37
N LYS A 172 -29.91 -10.82 -4.43
CA LYS A 172 -30.01 -11.32 -5.79
C LYS A 172 -29.26 -10.35 -6.67
N PHE A 173 -28.37 -10.87 -7.50
CA PHE A 173 -27.65 -10.04 -8.45
C PHE A 173 -28.62 -9.50 -9.51
N GLU A 174 -28.67 -8.17 -9.61
CA GLU A 174 -29.44 -7.47 -10.63
C GLU A 174 -28.49 -6.67 -11.52
N PRO A 175 -28.49 -6.92 -12.84
CA PRO A 175 -27.73 -6.10 -13.79
C PRO A 175 -28.03 -4.60 -13.69
N GLU A 176 -27.01 -3.79 -13.92
CA GLU A 176 -27.11 -2.34 -14.03
C GLU A 176 -27.95 -1.97 -15.26
N LYS A 177 -29.04 -1.23 -15.04
CA LYS A 177 -29.82 -0.63 -16.14
C LYS A 177 -29.06 0.59 -16.69
N ARG A 178 -28.12 0.37 -17.60
CA ARG A 178 -27.39 1.45 -18.28
C ARG A 178 -28.32 2.14 -19.29
N GLU A 179 -28.49 3.47 -19.18
CA GLU A 179 -29.12 4.24 -20.26
C GLU A 179 -28.23 4.14 -21.52
N ALA A 180 -28.80 3.65 -22.62
CA ALA A 180 -28.09 3.60 -23.90
C ALA A 180 -27.71 5.02 -24.31
N LYS A 181 -26.40 5.29 -24.48
CA LYS A 181 -25.93 6.54 -25.07
C LYS A 181 -26.54 6.68 -26.48
N LYS A 182 -27.52 7.57 -26.66
CA LYS A 182 -27.90 8.05 -28.00
C LYS A 182 -26.68 8.78 -28.57
N VAL A 183 -25.94 8.13 -29.46
CA VAL A 183 -24.93 8.78 -30.29
C VAL A 183 -25.69 9.65 -31.30
N GLN A 184 -25.93 10.91 -30.96
CA GLN A 184 -26.40 11.90 -31.92
C GLN A 184 -25.18 12.31 -32.75
N ALA A 185 -24.99 11.62 -33.89
CA ALA A 185 -24.03 12.01 -34.91
C ALA A 185 -24.45 13.38 -35.47
N LEU A 186 -23.80 14.44 -35.00
CA LEU A 186 -23.63 15.66 -35.77
C LEU A 186 -22.59 15.35 -36.84
N MET A 187 -23.02 15.20 -38.09
CA MET A 187 -22.46 15.90 -39.27
C MET A 187 -23.06 15.33 -40.56
N ASN A 188 -23.95 16.11 -41.18
CA ASN A 188 -24.15 16.07 -42.63
C ASN A 188 -22.96 16.77 -43.30
N GLY A 189 -22.48 16.21 -44.41
CA GLY A 189 -21.55 16.87 -45.32
C GLY A 189 -20.80 15.87 -46.21
N ASP A 190 -21.43 15.53 -47.35
CA ASP A 190 -20.79 14.88 -48.51
C ASP A 190 -19.47 15.55 -48.90
N VAL A 191 -18.39 14.76 -49.10
CA VAL A 191 -17.43 14.91 -50.20
C VAL A 191 -16.84 13.53 -50.56
N GLU A 192 -16.87 13.23 -51.85
CA GLU A 192 -16.40 12.04 -52.54
C GLU A 192 -14.90 11.71 -52.38
N GLY A 193 -14.59 10.41 -52.43
CA GLY A 193 -13.58 9.85 -53.33
C GLY A 193 -12.10 9.97 -52.98
N LYS A 194 -11.53 8.88 -52.44
CA LYS A 194 -10.40 8.15 -53.08
C LYS A 194 -10.06 6.86 -52.34
N LYS A 195 -10.36 5.74 -52.99
CA LYS A 195 -9.73 4.44 -52.75
C LYS A 195 -8.27 4.51 -53.21
N VAL A 196 -7.34 3.98 -52.42
CA VAL A 196 -6.05 3.48 -52.92
C VAL A 196 -5.78 2.11 -52.29
N HIS A 197 -5.66 1.11 -53.17
CA HIS A 197 -5.20 -0.25 -52.90
C HIS A 197 -3.71 -0.32 -53.20
N PHE A 198 -2.94 -0.90 -52.28
CA PHE A 198 -1.71 -1.68 -52.49
C PHE A 198 -1.54 -2.53 -51.22
N ALA A 199 -1.07 -3.78 -51.17
CA ALA A 199 -0.84 -4.87 -52.10
C ALA A 199 -0.51 -6.06 -51.16
N GLU A 200 -1.18 -7.21 -51.28
CA GLU A 200 -0.74 -8.45 -50.63
C GLU A 200 0.43 -9.03 -51.45
N GLU A 201 1.56 -9.27 -50.80
CA GLU A 201 2.33 -10.52 -50.87
C GLU A 201 3.60 -10.42 -50.01
N GLY A 202 3.85 -11.44 -49.18
CA GLY A 202 5.11 -11.55 -48.44
C GLY A 202 5.01 -12.35 -47.15
N SER A 203 4.72 -13.64 -47.25
CA SER A 203 4.89 -14.61 -46.17
C SER A 203 6.30 -14.54 -45.58
N SER A 204 6.43 -14.12 -44.32
CA SER A 204 7.61 -14.43 -43.50
C SER A 204 7.27 -14.42 -42.02
N SER A 205 7.27 -15.62 -41.43
CA SER A 205 7.49 -15.95 -40.02
C SER A 205 7.01 -14.93 -38.97
N PHE A 206 5.79 -15.14 -38.46
CA PHE A 206 5.45 -14.69 -37.12
C PHE A 206 6.35 -15.45 -36.13
N LYS A 207 7.44 -14.81 -35.68
CA LYS A 207 8.01 -15.14 -34.38
C LYS A 207 7.06 -14.60 -33.33
N GLU A 208 6.54 -15.50 -32.49
CA GLU A 208 5.85 -15.19 -31.25
C GLU A 208 6.64 -14.15 -30.46
N ALA A 209 6.16 -12.91 -30.46
CA ALA A 209 6.43 -11.98 -29.38
C ALA A 209 5.35 -12.23 -28.32
N THR A 210 5.74 -13.00 -27.31
CA THR A 210 4.95 -13.37 -26.13
C THR A 210 4.18 -12.17 -25.58
N LEU A 211 2.86 -12.27 -25.62
CA LEU A 211 1.91 -11.36 -24.98
C LEU A 211 2.05 -11.46 -23.45
N THR A 212 2.95 -10.69 -22.85
CA THR A 212 2.98 -10.47 -21.39
C THR A 212 2.17 -9.23 -21.04
N GLY A 213 0.84 -9.35 -21.07
CA GLY A 213 -0.11 -8.29 -20.74
C GLY A 213 -0.96 -8.55 -19.48
N GLN A 214 -0.55 -9.47 -18.60
CA GLN A 214 -1.42 -9.96 -17.50
C GLN A 214 -0.88 -9.73 -16.07
N ASN A 215 0.25 -9.04 -15.87
CA ASN A 215 0.93 -8.99 -14.56
C ASN A 215 1.11 -7.60 -13.92
N SER A 216 0.68 -6.51 -14.56
CA SER A 216 1.13 -5.17 -14.15
C SER A 216 0.71 -4.78 -12.73
N ILE A 217 -0.50 -5.12 -12.30
CA ILE A 217 -1.04 -4.74 -10.97
C ILE A 217 -0.27 -5.42 -9.80
N LEU A 218 0.25 -6.65 -9.99
CA LEU A 218 1.01 -7.39 -8.96
C LEU A 218 2.48 -6.93 -8.84
N GLU A 219 2.96 -6.16 -9.81
CA GLU A 219 4.31 -5.60 -9.82
C GLU A 219 4.40 -4.32 -8.99
N PHE A 220 3.39 -3.45 -9.04
CA PHE A 220 3.38 -2.19 -8.31
C PHE A 220 3.25 -2.33 -6.80
N THR A 221 2.62 -3.39 -6.30
CA THR A 221 2.56 -3.68 -4.85
C THR A 221 3.94 -3.98 -4.26
N LYS A 222 4.95 -4.19 -5.12
CA LYS A 222 6.33 -4.48 -4.72
C LYS A 222 7.25 -3.26 -4.86
N PHE A 223 6.86 -2.19 -5.54
CA PHE A 223 7.62 -0.94 -5.61
C PHE A 223 7.14 0.02 -4.51
N GLN A 224 8.03 0.35 -3.58
CA GLN A 224 7.71 1.14 -2.38
C GLN A 224 8.47 2.47 -2.38
N VAL A 225 7.81 3.52 -1.88
CA VAL A 225 8.38 4.86 -1.71
C VAL A 225 8.24 5.28 -0.26
N GLU A 226 9.34 5.63 0.37
CA GLU A 226 9.40 6.10 1.76
C GLU A 226 10.13 7.45 1.82
N PRO A 227 9.53 8.51 2.38
CA PRO A 227 8.17 8.55 2.94
C PRO A 227 7.09 8.45 1.85
N SER A 228 5.91 7.94 2.21
CA SER A 228 4.81 7.74 1.26
C SER A 228 3.77 8.87 1.23
N GLU A 229 3.85 9.84 2.15
CA GLU A 229 2.88 10.94 2.27
C GLU A 229 3.51 12.32 2.46
N GLU A 230 4.49 12.44 3.35
CA GLU A 230 5.06 13.72 3.75
C GLU A 230 6.59 13.66 3.72
N LEU A 231 7.18 14.61 3.00
CA LEU A 231 8.62 14.78 2.87
C LEU A 231 9.07 15.87 3.86
N ILE A 232 9.71 15.45 4.93
CA ILE A 232 10.19 16.33 6.01
C ILE A 232 11.64 16.71 5.72
N PHE A 233 11.90 18.01 5.69
CA PHE A 233 13.24 18.54 5.48
C PHE A 233 13.98 18.72 6.80
N THR A 234 15.17 18.15 6.87
CA THR A 234 16.08 18.28 8.01
C THR A 234 17.24 19.19 7.65
N ASN A 235 17.68 20.02 8.59
CA ASN A 235 18.83 20.90 8.38
C ASN A 235 20.13 20.18 8.77
N ASN A 236 21.06 20.06 7.83
CA ASN A 236 22.37 19.44 8.03
C ASN A 236 23.49 20.45 7.73
N ARG A 237 24.74 20.10 8.04
CA ARG A 237 25.92 20.97 7.82
C ARG A 237 26.12 21.43 6.36
N ILE A 238 25.46 20.79 5.40
CA ILE A 238 25.60 21.03 3.96
C ILE A 238 24.35 21.75 3.39
N GLY A 239 23.30 21.91 4.19
CA GLY A 239 22.05 22.55 3.79
C GLY A 239 20.81 21.80 4.30
N THR A 240 19.65 22.30 3.91
CA THR A 240 18.34 21.70 4.23
C THR A 240 17.97 20.66 3.17
N SER A 241 17.80 19.41 3.58
CA SER A 241 17.54 18.29 2.67
C SER A 241 16.54 17.29 3.25
N ALA A 242 15.89 16.55 2.36
CA ALA A 242 15.05 15.41 2.66
C ALA A 242 15.43 14.23 1.74
N ILE A 243 15.12 13.01 2.18
CA ILE A 243 15.45 11.78 1.46
C ILE A 243 14.16 11.06 1.09
N ILE A 244 14.10 10.58 -0.16
CA ILE A 244 13.09 9.65 -0.65
C ILE A 244 13.80 8.33 -0.96
N MET A 245 13.42 7.27 -0.28
CA MET A 245 13.91 5.92 -0.49
C MET A 245 12.95 5.15 -1.38
N PHE A 246 13.45 4.63 -2.50
CA PHE A 246 12.74 3.67 -3.33
C PHE A 246 13.19 2.25 -2.99
N THR A 247 12.25 1.33 -2.85
CA THR A 247 12.54 -0.10 -2.66
C THR A 247 11.77 -0.90 -3.70
N ASN A 248 12.49 -1.56 -4.60
CA ASN A 248 11.91 -2.39 -5.65
C ASN A 248 11.98 -3.87 -5.27
N ASN A 249 10.93 -4.40 -4.66
CA ASN A 249 10.83 -5.83 -4.35
C ASN A 249 10.30 -6.67 -5.52
N SER A 250 10.10 -6.07 -6.70
CA SER A 250 9.60 -6.77 -7.88
C SER A 250 10.71 -7.55 -8.59
N PRO A 251 10.38 -8.51 -9.47
CA PRO A 251 11.37 -9.18 -10.30
C PRO A 251 11.82 -8.32 -11.51
N ASN A 252 11.20 -7.16 -11.73
CA ASN A 252 11.43 -6.33 -12.90
C ASN A 252 12.06 -4.99 -12.49
N ARG A 253 12.77 -4.35 -13.41
CA ARG A 253 13.36 -3.03 -13.20
C ARG A 253 12.28 -1.95 -13.37
N PHE A 254 12.42 -0.85 -12.62
CA PHE A 254 11.56 0.31 -12.72
C PHE A 254 12.35 1.54 -13.14
N ALA A 255 11.84 2.33 -14.09
CA ALA A 255 12.27 3.71 -14.30
C ALA A 255 11.42 4.63 -13.45
N PHE A 256 11.99 5.71 -12.92
CA PHE A 256 11.25 6.71 -12.16
C PHE A 256 11.55 8.14 -12.61
N LYS A 257 10.60 9.04 -12.34
CA LYS A 257 10.76 10.48 -12.44
C LYS A 257 10.07 11.19 -11.30
N ILE A 258 10.71 12.21 -10.77
CA ILE A 258 10.14 13.08 -9.73
C ILE A 258 9.83 14.45 -10.34
N LYS A 259 8.62 14.95 -10.06
CA LYS A 259 8.19 16.31 -10.41
C LYS A 259 7.83 17.06 -9.14
N THR A 260 7.96 18.39 -9.16
CA THR A 260 7.57 19.27 -8.05
C THR A 260 6.71 20.42 -8.57
N THR A 261 5.84 20.95 -7.72
CA THR A 261 5.06 22.16 -8.00
C THR A 261 5.89 23.44 -7.96
N SER A 262 7.10 23.37 -7.39
CA SER A 262 7.97 24.53 -7.17
C SER A 262 9.43 24.20 -7.56
N PRO A 263 9.72 23.94 -8.85
CA PRO A 263 11.04 23.49 -9.31
C PRO A 263 12.19 24.46 -9.01
N ASP A 264 11.90 25.75 -8.90
CA ASP A 264 12.91 26.76 -8.61
C ASP A 264 13.42 26.66 -7.16
N LYS A 265 12.60 26.13 -6.24
CA LYS A 265 12.94 26.02 -4.81
C LYS A 265 13.72 24.76 -4.46
N TYR A 266 13.61 23.71 -5.27
CA TYR A 266 14.11 22.38 -4.92
C TYR A 266 15.02 21.81 -5.99
N ARG A 267 16.11 21.21 -5.53
CA ARG A 267 17.00 20.41 -6.37
C ARG A 267 16.84 18.94 -6.00
N VAL A 268 16.41 18.13 -6.96
CA VAL A 268 16.19 16.68 -6.80
C VAL A 268 17.32 15.92 -7.49
N ARG A 269 17.97 14.99 -6.80
CA ARG A 269 19.05 14.14 -7.34
C ARG A 269 18.97 12.70 -6.85
N PRO A 270 18.88 11.71 -7.75
CA PRO A 270 18.50 11.84 -9.16
C PRO A 270 17.03 12.27 -9.34
N CYS A 271 16.75 13.13 -10.33
CA CYS A 271 15.37 13.52 -10.70
C CYS A 271 14.68 12.48 -11.61
N ILE A 272 15.50 11.72 -12.34
CA ILE A 272 15.14 10.62 -13.23
C ILE A 272 16.18 9.52 -13.07
N GLY A 273 15.76 8.26 -13.10
CA GLY A 273 16.67 7.13 -12.99
C GLY A 273 15.94 5.80 -13.09
N THR A 274 16.67 4.73 -12.79
CA THR A 274 16.18 3.36 -12.77
C THR A 274 16.48 2.72 -11.41
N VAL A 275 15.66 1.75 -11.01
CA VAL A 275 15.86 0.92 -9.81
C VAL A 275 15.76 -0.54 -10.24
N ASP A 276 16.84 -1.29 -10.05
CA ASP A 276 16.91 -2.69 -10.43
C ASP A 276 15.96 -3.57 -9.62
N ALA A 277 15.68 -4.75 -10.16
CA ALA A 277 14.90 -5.76 -9.47
C ALA A 277 15.57 -6.13 -8.15
N LYS A 278 14.78 -6.18 -7.06
CA LYS A 278 15.25 -6.48 -5.69
C LYS A 278 16.22 -5.45 -5.10
N ASP A 279 16.31 -4.26 -5.68
CA ASP A 279 17.24 -3.22 -5.25
C ASP A 279 16.55 -2.00 -4.61
N LYS A 280 17.35 -1.10 -4.04
CA LYS A 280 16.92 0.16 -3.44
C LYS A 280 17.65 1.35 -4.06
N MET A 281 16.98 2.49 -4.10
CA MET A 281 17.55 3.75 -4.61
C MET A 281 17.24 4.90 -3.67
N GLU A 282 18.26 5.65 -3.30
CA GLU A 282 18.13 6.87 -2.50
C GLU A 282 18.05 8.08 -3.43
N VAL A 283 17.04 8.92 -3.22
CA VAL A 283 16.89 10.21 -3.90
C VAL A 283 16.92 11.34 -2.88
N THR A 284 17.85 12.27 -3.08
CA THR A 284 18.03 13.43 -2.22
C THR A 284 17.33 14.64 -2.81
N VAL A 285 16.50 15.29 -1.99
CA VAL A 285 15.84 16.56 -2.30
C VAL A 285 16.45 17.64 -1.43
N THR A 286 17.14 18.61 -2.03
CA THR A 286 17.75 19.73 -1.31
C THR A 286 17.00 21.02 -1.60
N LEU A 287 16.87 21.87 -0.59
CA LEU A 287 16.32 23.22 -0.74
C LEU A 287 17.41 24.15 -1.31
N SER A 288 17.08 24.90 -2.36
CA SER A 288 18.04 25.77 -3.06
C SER A 288 18.37 27.06 -2.31
N ASP A 289 17.40 27.60 -1.56
CA ASP A 289 17.51 28.85 -0.80
C ASP A 289 16.96 28.70 0.62
N GLN A 290 17.41 29.54 1.55
CA GLN A 290 16.86 29.60 2.91
C GLN A 290 15.49 30.31 2.90
N LEU A 291 14.47 29.57 2.48
CA LEU A 291 13.08 30.01 2.42
C LEU A 291 12.38 29.81 3.76
N ALA A 292 11.51 30.75 4.12
CA ALA A 292 10.70 30.62 5.33
C ALA A 292 9.82 29.36 5.27
N PRO A 293 9.74 28.57 6.36
CA PRO A 293 8.88 27.40 6.52
C PRO A 293 7.48 27.50 5.90
N SER A 294 6.81 28.63 6.11
CA SER A 294 5.45 28.90 5.65
C SER A 294 5.29 28.88 4.12
N LEU A 295 6.37 29.15 3.37
CA LEU A 295 6.38 29.15 1.91
C LEU A 295 6.56 27.75 1.30
N LEU A 296 6.84 26.75 2.13
CA LEU A 296 7.15 25.37 1.70
C LEU A 296 5.97 24.41 1.91
N VAL A 297 5.12 24.63 2.93
CA VAL A 297 4.04 23.69 3.35
C VAL A 297 3.01 23.37 2.25
N ARG A 298 2.89 24.24 1.24
CA ARG A 298 1.95 24.04 0.12
C ARG A 298 2.54 23.25 -1.04
N ASP A 299 3.86 23.07 -1.06
CA ASP A 299 4.55 22.43 -2.16
C ASP A 299 4.33 20.92 -2.14
N LYS A 300 4.31 20.32 -3.34
CA LYS A 300 4.05 18.89 -3.53
C LYS A 300 5.06 18.30 -4.50
N PHE A 301 5.42 17.04 -4.24
CA PHE A 301 6.19 16.20 -5.14
C PHE A 301 5.32 15.09 -5.71
N LEU A 302 5.57 14.74 -6.96
CA LEU A 302 4.94 13.64 -7.68
C LEU A 302 6.03 12.68 -8.12
N VAL A 303 6.02 11.47 -7.55
CA VAL A 303 6.86 10.35 -7.99
C VAL A 303 6.05 9.52 -8.98
N ILE A 304 6.64 9.26 -10.14
CA ILE A 304 6.09 8.38 -11.17
C ILE A 304 7.11 7.28 -11.40
N ALA A 305 6.72 6.01 -11.33
CA ALA A 305 7.58 4.88 -11.64
C ALA A 305 6.90 3.88 -12.60
N ILE A 306 7.65 3.32 -13.54
CA ILE A 306 7.16 2.50 -14.65
C ILE A 306 8.09 1.29 -14.84
N PRO A 307 7.58 0.06 -15.00
CA PRO A 307 8.41 -1.09 -15.33
C PRO A 307 9.14 -0.87 -16.66
N THR A 308 10.42 -1.21 -16.71
CA THR A 308 11.24 -1.06 -17.92
C THR A 308 12.26 -2.18 -18.01
N SER A 309 12.66 -2.53 -19.23
CA SER A 309 13.82 -3.39 -19.49
C SER A 309 15.13 -2.58 -19.63
N GLN A 310 15.06 -1.26 -19.76
CA GLN A 310 16.23 -0.41 -20.03
C GLN A 310 17.03 -0.08 -18.77
N GLU A 311 18.36 -0.16 -18.85
CA GLU A 311 19.29 0.09 -17.73
C GLU A 311 19.39 1.57 -17.35
N ASN A 312 19.47 2.45 -18.35
CA ASN A 312 19.56 3.88 -18.19
C ASN A 312 18.47 4.55 -19.01
N MET A 313 18.04 5.74 -18.57
CA MET A 313 16.94 6.44 -19.23
C MET A 313 17.16 7.94 -19.23
N SER A 314 17.15 8.54 -20.41
CA SER A 314 17.13 9.98 -20.61
C SER A 314 15.74 10.56 -20.33
N GLN A 315 15.69 11.89 -20.18
CA GLN A 315 14.42 12.60 -19.98
C GLN A 315 13.43 12.41 -21.14
N GLN A 316 13.94 12.30 -22.38
CA GLN A 316 13.13 12.10 -23.57
C GLN A 316 12.59 10.66 -23.62
N GLU A 317 13.44 9.67 -23.39
CA GLU A 317 13.05 8.26 -23.36
C GLU A 317 12.01 7.98 -22.28
N PHE A 318 12.14 8.57 -21.08
CA PHE A 318 11.11 8.46 -20.05
C PHE A 318 9.81 9.14 -20.46
N ALA A 319 9.88 10.28 -21.15
CA ALA A 319 8.68 10.95 -21.63
C ALA A 319 7.95 10.10 -22.68
N ASP A 320 8.69 9.41 -23.54
CA ASP A 320 8.13 8.52 -24.54
C ASP A 320 7.64 7.20 -23.93
N LEU A 321 8.33 6.67 -22.91
CA LEU A 321 7.84 5.57 -22.09
C LEU A 321 6.51 5.93 -21.42
N VAL A 322 6.41 7.09 -20.77
CA VAL A 322 5.16 7.57 -20.16
C VAL A 322 4.02 7.71 -21.20
N LYS A 323 4.31 8.07 -22.45
CA LYS A 323 3.28 8.17 -23.50
C LYS A 323 2.81 6.79 -23.98
N ASN A 324 3.73 5.81 -24.00
CA ASN A 324 3.49 4.47 -24.54
C ASN A 324 3.05 3.46 -23.48
N THR A 325 3.25 3.77 -22.20
CA THR A 325 2.85 2.97 -21.06
C THR A 325 1.43 3.36 -20.64
N SER A 326 0.55 2.36 -20.46
CA SER A 326 -0.76 2.58 -19.85
C SER A 326 -0.61 3.12 -18.44
N LYS A 327 -1.46 4.05 -18.01
CA LYS A 327 -1.36 4.58 -16.64
C LYS A 327 -1.66 3.55 -15.54
N LEU A 328 -2.26 2.41 -15.88
CA LEU A 328 -2.37 1.27 -14.95
C LEU A 328 -1.03 0.57 -14.72
N ASP A 329 -0.11 0.72 -15.67
CA ASP A 329 1.25 0.22 -15.60
C ASP A 329 2.21 1.31 -15.05
N MET A 330 1.66 2.34 -14.41
CA MET A 330 2.41 3.42 -13.80
C MET A 330 2.10 3.52 -12.32
N PHE A 331 3.13 3.40 -11.49
CA PHE A 331 3.07 3.71 -10.07
C PHE A 331 3.15 5.23 -9.87
N GLU A 332 2.23 5.80 -9.09
CA GLU A 332 2.18 7.24 -8.82
C GLU A 332 1.98 7.53 -7.33
N VAL A 333 2.88 8.33 -6.74
CA VAL A 333 2.79 8.78 -5.34
C VAL A 333 2.93 10.29 -5.25
N ARG A 334 2.04 10.93 -4.48
CA ARG A 334 2.10 12.37 -4.18
C ARG A 334 2.58 12.60 -2.75
N LEU A 335 3.68 13.31 -2.60
CA LEU A 335 4.22 13.72 -1.30
C LEU A 335 3.94 15.20 -1.06
N ARG A 336 3.51 15.57 0.16
CA ARG A 336 3.44 16.96 0.61
C ARG A 336 4.73 17.33 1.34
N VAL A 337 5.09 18.60 1.37
CA VAL A 337 6.23 19.08 2.15
C VAL A 337 5.81 19.36 3.59
N GLY A 338 6.54 18.77 4.54
CA GLY A 338 6.33 18.91 5.98
C GLY A 338 7.41 19.75 6.67
N LEU A 339 7.08 20.26 7.86
CA LEU A 339 7.98 21.05 8.71
C LEU A 339 8.38 20.29 9.96
N VAL A 340 9.64 20.46 10.38
CA VAL A 340 10.10 20.01 11.70
C VAL A 340 9.60 21.02 12.74
N ASN A 341 8.62 20.63 13.56
CA ASN A 341 8.24 21.42 14.73
C ASN A 341 9.32 21.24 15.80
N SER A 342 10.16 22.25 15.97
CA SER A 342 11.09 22.35 17.10
C SER A 342 10.48 23.26 18.18
N ASP A 343 9.58 22.72 19.00
CA ASP A 343 9.07 23.41 20.19
C ASP A 343 9.17 22.51 21.43
N VAL A 344 10.34 22.50 22.07
CA VAL A 344 10.48 22.33 23.52
C VAL A 344 11.55 23.31 23.99
N THR A 345 11.13 24.47 24.47
CA THR A 345 11.91 25.32 25.38
C THR A 345 10.97 25.99 26.37
N ASP A 346 11.42 26.02 27.62
CA ASP A 346 10.78 26.47 28.85
C ASP A 346 10.06 27.85 28.79
N GLY A 347 9.07 28.02 29.69
CA GLY A 347 8.09 29.12 29.78
C GLY A 347 8.63 30.52 30.16
N PRO A 348 7.80 31.49 30.63
CA PRO A 348 6.77 31.29 31.67
C PRO A 348 5.42 32.03 31.51
N SER A 349 4.42 31.52 32.24
CA SER A 349 3.22 32.19 32.81
C SER A 349 2.42 33.21 31.99
N ASN A 350 1.20 32.84 31.58
CA ASN A 350 -0.02 33.38 32.19
C ASN A 350 -1.29 32.61 31.76
N SER A 351 -2.13 32.35 32.76
CA SER A 351 -3.47 31.74 32.76
C SER A 351 -4.39 32.22 31.62
N ILE A 352 -5.27 31.38 31.06
CA ILE A 352 -6.63 31.13 31.59
C ILE A 352 -7.19 29.76 31.13
N ALA A 353 -7.60 28.97 32.13
CA ALA A 353 -8.65 27.94 32.20
C ALA A 353 -8.75 26.84 31.11
N ALA A 354 -8.22 25.65 31.45
CA ALA A 354 -8.70 24.36 30.95
C ALA A 354 -9.27 23.54 32.13
N THR A 355 -10.45 22.94 31.92
CA THR A 355 -11.09 21.96 32.81
C THR A 355 -10.23 20.69 32.98
N PRO A 356 -10.31 19.99 34.13
CA PRO A 356 -9.28 19.06 34.57
C PRO A 356 -9.35 17.69 33.88
N VAL A 357 -8.18 17.23 33.40
CA VAL A 357 -7.94 15.85 32.97
C VAL A 357 -7.76 14.98 34.21
N SER A 358 -8.47 13.86 34.28
CA SER A 358 -8.52 12.98 35.46
C SER A 358 -7.13 12.52 35.93
N PRO A 359 -6.82 12.60 37.25
CA PRO A 359 -5.50 12.29 37.83
C PRO A 359 -5.08 10.81 37.74
N VAL A 360 -5.96 9.94 37.24
CA VAL A 360 -5.73 8.51 37.00
C VAL A 360 -4.95 8.27 35.69
N ILE A 361 -5.05 9.18 34.72
CA ILE A 361 -4.40 9.01 33.41
C ILE A 361 -2.94 9.42 33.48
N THR A 362 -2.62 10.49 34.19
CA THR A 362 -1.23 10.97 34.40
C THR A 362 -0.41 9.98 35.22
N THR A 363 -0.98 9.44 36.29
CA THR A 363 -0.33 8.40 37.11
C THR A 363 -0.08 7.11 36.33
N LYS A 364 -1.00 6.69 35.45
CA LYS A 364 -0.76 5.52 34.58
C LYS A 364 0.25 5.80 33.47
N LEU A 365 0.31 7.03 32.95
CA LEU A 365 1.29 7.45 31.96
C LEU A 365 2.71 7.47 32.56
N ASP A 366 2.86 8.02 33.77
CA ASP A 366 4.13 8.01 34.49
C ASP A 366 4.55 6.59 34.85
N GLN A 367 3.62 5.74 35.31
CA GLN A 367 3.90 4.32 35.55
C GLN A 367 4.37 3.60 34.28
N LEU A 368 3.75 3.86 33.12
CA LEU A 368 4.16 3.30 31.84
C LEU A 368 5.54 3.81 31.39
N MET A 369 5.81 5.10 31.53
CA MET A 369 7.12 5.68 31.18
C MET A 369 8.23 5.15 32.10
N THR A 370 7.95 5.01 33.40
CA THR A 370 8.90 4.44 34.36
C THR A 370 9.15 2.96 34.06
N HIS A 371 8.10 2.20 33.74
CA HIS A 371 8.24 0.79 33.36
C HIS A 371 9.00 0.62 32.04
N GLN A 372 8.80 1.50 31.07
CA GLN A 372 9.52 1.51 29.80
C GLN A 372 11.02 1.81 30.01
N ALA A 373 11.36 2.80 30.84
CA ALA A 373 12.75 3.13 31.17
C ALA A 373 13.46 1.96 31.88
N VAL A 374 12.79 1.31 32.84
CA VAL A 374 13.32 0.13 33.54
C VAL A 374 13.53 -1.03 32.57
N MET A 375 12.58 -1.30 31.66
CA MET A 375 12.73 -2.34 30.64
C MET A 375 13.92 -2.07 29.71
N GLU A 376 14.13 -0.82 29.27
CA GLU A 376 15.30 -0.46 28.46
C GLU A 376 16.62 -0.66 29.21
N GLU A 377 16.65 -0.36 30.51
CA GLU A 377 17.83 -0.60 31.35
C GLU A 377 18.11 -2.10 31.51
N GLN A 378 17.06 -2.91 31.72
CA GLN A 378 17.15 -4.38 31.76
C GLN A 378 17.65 -4.95 30.43
N PHE A 379 17.15 -4.46 29.28
CA PHE A 379 17.64 -4.86 27.96
C PHE A 379 19.10 -4.45 27.70
N LYS A 380 19.51 -3.26 28.14
CA LYS A 380 20.92 -2.83 28.07
C LYS A 380 21.81 -3.70 28.97
N SER A 381 21.34 -4.04 30.16
CA SER A 381 22.04 -4.93 31.08
C SER A 381 22.19 -6.34 30.50
N LEU A 382 21.11 -6.90 29.94
CA LEU A 382 21.12 -8.20 29.26
C LEU A 382 22.05 -8.21 28.05
N ARG A 383 22.08 -7.13 27.26
CA ARG A 383 22.99 -6.99 26.13
C ARG A 383 24.45 -6.97 26.59
N ARG A 384 24.79 -6.25 27.67
CA ARG A 384 26.13 -6.26 28.26
C ARG A 384 26.51 -7.66 28.73
N LEU A 385 25.61 -8.36 29.41
CA LEU A 385 25.83 -9.75 29.84
C LEU A 385 26.10 -10.68 28.64
N MET A 386 25.30 -10.55 27.58
CA MET A 386 25.47 -11.32 26.35
C MET A 386 26.84 -11.07 25.70
N TYR A 387 27.31 -9.82 25.67
CA TYR A 387 28.65 -9.48 25.20
C TYR A 387 29.75 -10.12 26.06
N VAL A 388 29.63 -10.09 27.40
CA VAL A 388 30.60 -10.71 28.30
C VAL A 388 30.64 -12.23 28.08
N ILE A 389 29.48 -12.88 27.99
CA ILE A 389 29.40 -14.32 27.70
C ILE A 389 30.03 -14.65 26.34
N PHE A 390 29.76 -13.84 25.32
CA PHE A 390 30.33 -14.03 23.98
C PHE A 390 31.86 -13.93 23.99
N VAL A 391 32.44 -12.94 24.69
CA VAL A 391 33.89 -12.80 24.83
C VAL A 391 34.51 -13.97 25.60
N LEU A 392 33.86 -14.43 26.67
CA LEU A 392 34.31 -15.61 27.41
C LEU A 392 34.31 -16.88 26.56
N LEU A 393 33.25 -17.09 25.74
CA LEU A 393 33.17 -18.22 24.82
C LEU A 393 34.29 -18.19 23.78
N ILE A 394 34.61 -17.01 23.23
CA ILE A 394 35.76 -16.86 22.32
C ILE A 394 37.07 -17.19 23.03
N GLY A 395 37.25 -16.73 24.27
CA GLY A 395 38.45 -17.02 25.06
C GLY A 395 38.63 -18.52 25.32
N VAL A 396 37.54 -19.21 25.68
CA VAL A 396 37.55 -20.67 25.87
C VAL A 396 37.86 -21.39 24.56
N LEU A 397 37.26 -20.97 23.44
CA LEU A 397 37.54 -21.54 22.13
C LEU A 397 39.01 -21.39 21.74
N PHE A 398 39.58 -20.20 21.96
CA PHE A 398 40.99 -19.94 21.69
C PHE A 398 41.91 -20.79 22.56
N ALA A 399 41.61 -20.94 23.85
CA ALA A 399 42.35 -21.83 24.75
C ALA A 399 42.28 -23.29 24.29
N MET A 400 41.12 -23.77 23.84
CA MET A 400 40.98 -25.12 23.28
C MET A 400 41.82 -25.30 22.01
N ILE A 401 41.85 -24.31 21.12
CA ILE A 401 42.67 -24.37 19.90
C ILE A 401 44.16 -24.46 20.27
N LEU A 402 44.62 -23.67 21.25
CA LEU A 402 46.01 -23.72 21.71
C LEU A 402 46.37 -25.08 22.34
N THR A 403 45.48 -25.66 23.16
CA THR A 403 45.74 -26.96 23.78
C THR A 403 45.78 -28.09 22.75
N VAL A 404 44.86 -28.08 21.77
CA VAL A 404 44.86 -29.04 20.66
C VAL A 404 46.13 -28.90 19.82
N ASN A 405 46.52 -27.67 19.45
CA ASN A 405 47.74 -27.43 18.67
C ASN A 405 49.00 -27.91 19.41
N ASN A 406 49.11 -27.62 20.72
CA ASN A 406 50.23 -28.08 21.53
C ASN A 406 50.28 -29.62 21.65
N MET A 407 49.13 -30.27 21.84
CA MET A 407 49.07 -31.74 21.84
C MET A 407 49.48 -32.33 20.49
N THR A 408 49.01 -31.76 19.37
CA THR A 408 49.41 -32.24 18.04
C THR A 408 50.92 -32.09 17.80
N SER A 409 51.55 -31.02 18.29
CA SER A 409 53.01 -30.86 18.21
C SER A 409 53.74 -31.98 18.98
N LEU A 410 53.31 -32.27 20.20
CA LEU A 410 53.90 -33.32 21.04
C LEU A 410 53.74 -34.72 20.42
N VAL A 411 52.60 -35.02 19.80
CA VAL A 411 52.37 -36.30 19.10
C VAL A 411 53.24 -36.43 17.85
N MET A 412 53.46 -35.33 17.11
CA MET A 412 54.33 -35.32 15.93
C MET A 412 55.81 -35.49 16.29
N ASP A 413 56.27 -34.87 17.39
CA ASP A 413 57.63 -35.07 17.90
C ASP A 413 57.84 -36.49 18.45
N GLY A 414 56.85 -37.06 19.13
CA GLY A 414 56.88 -38.45 19.59
C GLY A 414 56.96 -39.49 18.45
N LYS A 415 56.25 -39.26 17.34
CA LYS A 415 56.32 -40.13 16.14
C LYS A 415 57.64 -40.01 15.38
N LYS A 416 58.28 -38.84 15.37
CA LYS A 416 59.62 -38.66 14.80
C LYS A 416 60.67 -39.45 15.57
N SER A 417 60.57 -39.49 16.90
CA SER A 417 61.50 -40.25 17.75
C SER A 417 61.38 -41.76 17.57
N SER A 418 60.19 -42.30 17.27
CA SER A 418 59.99 -43.75 17.08
C SER A 418 60.29 -44.26 15.67
N SER A 419 60.52 -43.36 14.70
CA SER A 419 60.81 -43.73 13.29
C SER A 419 62.31 -43.72 12.97
N ILE A 420 63.16 -43.38 13.95
CA ILE A 420 64.63 -43.38 13.83
C ILE A 420 65.24 -44.64 14.46
N GLU A 421 64.47 -45.42 15.23
CA GLU A 421 64.83 -46.76 15.68
C GLU A 421 64.11 -47.82 14.83
N LEU A 422 64.61 -48.08 13.62
CA LEU A 422 64.41 -49.34 12.87
C LEU A 422 65.43 -49.47 11.74
#